data_AF-A0A8T3ACD9-F1
#
_entry.id   AF-A0A8T3ACD9-F1
#
_cell.length_a   1.000
_cell.length_b   1.000
_cell.length_c   1.000
_cell.angle_alpha   90.00
_cell.angle_beta   90.00
_cell.angle_gamma   90.00
#
_symmetry.space_group_name_H-M   'P 1'
#
loop_
_entity.id
_entity.type
_entity.pdbx_description
1 polymer ?
#
loop_
_entity_poly.entity_id
_entity_poly.type
_entity_poly.pdbx_seq_one_letter_code
_entity_poly.pdbx_strand_id
1 'polypeptide(L)'
;MCSFPSSIALVANEPANTLDAIEIAANADRGSGQVRSSPITVAYGCTIRIAAVGLHITKKVFANSSSLCLSWELIGCKDLAYWRDNESYKRSMNNSWERFLVLNKIS
;
A
#
# COMPACT_ATOMS: atom_id res chain seq x y z
N MET A 1 -21.57 8.71 -6.69
CA MET A 1 -21.96 8.06 -5.42
C MET A 1 -21.08 8.63 -4.32
N CYS A 2 -21.66 9.16 -3.24
CA CYS A 2 -20.91 9.68 -2.09
C CYS A 2 -21.12 8.74 -0.90
N SER A 3 -20.17 7.86 -0.63
CA SER A 3 -20.17 6.92 0.51
C SER A 3 -18.74 6.80 1.08
N PHE A 4 -18.56 6.11 2.19
CA PHE A 4 -17.22 5.82 2.71
C PHE A 4 -16.70 4.50 2.14
N PRO A 5 -15.37 4.33 1.99
CA PRO A 5 -14.81 3.04 1.63
C PRO A 5 -15.14 2.01 2.72
N SER A 6 -15.58 0.83 2.32
CA SER A 6 -15.90 -0.28 3.23
C SER A 6 -14.66 -1.06 3.66
N SER A 7 -13.61 -1.02 2.83
CA SER A 7 -12.33 -1.70 3.08
C SER A 7 -11.21 -1.04 2.25
N ILE A 8 -9.97 -1.45 2.50
CA ILE A 8 -8.78 -0.96 1.82
C ILE A 8 -8.06 -2.14 1.17
N ALA A 9 -7.60 -1.99 -0.07
CA ALA A 9 -6.61 -2.86 -0.68
C ALA A 9 -5.25 -2.15 -0.78
N LEU A 10 -4.19 -2.95 -0.68
CA LEU A 10 -2.81 -2.50 -0.89
C LEU A 10 -2.35 -2.96 -2.27
N VAL A 11 -2.03 -2.00 -3.14
CA VAL A 11 -1.39 -2.24 -4.43
C VAL A 11 0.11 -2.02 -4.23
N ALA A 12 0.89 -3.08 -4.38
CA ALA A 12 2.32 -3.06 -4.10
C ALA A 12 3.13 -3.51 -5.30
N ASN A 13 4.23 -2.82 -5.56
CA ASN A 13 5.18 -3.09 -6.64
C ASN A 13 4.60 -2.98 -8.07
N GLU A 14 3.53 -2.21 -8.25
CA GLU A 14 2.97 -1.90 -9.56
C GLU A 14 3.49 -0.54 -10.07
N PRO A 15 3.65 -0.34 -11.38
CA PRO A 15 4.07 0.95 -11.93
C PRO A 15 2.98 2.03 -11.80
N ALA A 16 1.70 1.62 -11.78
CA ALA A 16 0.55 2.50 -11.65
C ALA A 16 -0.61 1.80 -10.95
N ASN A 17 -1.58 2.57 -10.44
CA ASN A 17 -2.84 2.04 -9.90
C ASN A 17 -3.85 1.82 -11.04
N THR A 18 -3.55 0.92 -11.97
CA THR A 18 -4.52 0.53 -13.00
C THR A 18 -5.70 -0.20 -12.36
N LEU A 19 -6.85 -0.21 -13.05
CA LEU A 19 -8.03 -0.94 -12.58
C LEU A 19 -7.68 -2.41 -12.33
N ASP A 20 -7.00 -3.06 -13.28
CA ASP A 20 -6.58 -4.46 -13.19
C ASP A 20 -5.69 -4.72 -11.97
N ALA A 21 -4.70 -3.86 -11.71
CA ALA A 21 -3.82 -3.98 -10.55
C ALA A 21 -4.60 -3.88 -9.23
N ILE A 22 -5.58 -2.97 -9.16
CA ILE A 22 -6.44 -2.82 -7.99
C ILE A 22 -7.35 -4.05 -7.83
N GLU A 23 -7.95 -4.55 -8.90
CA GLU A 23 -8.83 -5.72 -8.86
C GLU A 23 -8.07 -6.98 -8.43
N ILE A 24 -6.85 -7.17 -8.92
CA ILE A 24 -5.96 -8.27 -8.47
C ILE A 24 -5.65 -8.12 -6.98
N ALA A 25 -5.30 -6.92 -6.52
CA ALA A 25 -4.99 -6.66 -5.11
C ALA A 25 -6.21 -6.83 -4.18
N ALA A 26 -7.40 -6.46 -4.65
CA ALA A 26 -8.67 -6.56 -3.94
C ALA A 26 -9.17 -8.01 -3.80
N ASN A 27 -8.83 -8.86 -4.78
CA ASN A 27 -9.23 -10.27 -4.81
C ASN A 27 -8.10 -11.23 -4.38
N ALA A 28 -6.92 -10.71 -4.03
CA ALA A 28 -5.84 -11.53 -3.50
C ALA A 28 -6.30 -12.27 -2.23
N ASP A 29 -6.01 -13.56 -2.15
CA ASP A 29 -6.33 -14.37 -0.98
C ASP A 29 -5.66 -13.80 0.28
N ARG A 30 -6.42 -13.74 1.37
CA ARG A 30 -6.01 -13.14 2.64
C ARG A 30 -6.37 -14.04 3.80
N GLY A 31 -5.41 -14.27 4.69
CA GLY A 31 -5.61 -15.05 5.91
C GLY A 31 -6.41 -14.31 6.98
N SER A 32 -6.51 -14.92 8.16
CA SER A 32 -7.27 -14.40 9.31
C SER A 32 -6.86 -12.99 9.76
N GLY A 33 -5.62 -12.56 9.49
CA GLY A 33 -5.12 -11.21 9.77
C GLY A 33 -5.28 -10.20 8.62
N GLN A 34 -6.06 -10.51 7.59
CA GLN A 34 -6.13 -9.71 6.34
C GLN A 34 -4.77 -9.56 5.63
N VAL A 35 -3.78 -10.39 5.99
CA VAL A 35 -2.47 -10.46 5.34
C VAL A 35 -2.62 -11.31 4.09
N ARG A 36 -2.05 -10.83 2.97
CA ARG A 36 -2.05 -11.56 1.70
C ARG A 36 -1.33 -12.91 1.89
N SER A 37 -2.00 -14.01 1.55
CA SER A 37 -1.47 -15.37 1.68
C SER A 37 -0.31 -15.62 0.71
N SER A 38 -0.39 -15.03 -0.50
CA SER A 38 0.67 -15.07 -1.49
C SER A 38 1.68 -13.94 -1.28
N PRO A 39 2.99 -14.24 -1.21
CA PRO A 39 4.01 -13.19 -1.12
C PRO A 39 4.12 -12.41 -2.42
N ILE A 40 4.60 -11.16 -2.32
CA ILE A 40 5.00 -10.36 -3.49
C ILE A 40 6.52 -10.49 -3.62
N THR A 41 6.96 -11.09 -4.71
CA THR A 41 8.38 -11.26 -5.00
C THR A 41 8.93 -10.01 -5.69
N VAL A 42 10.07 -9.52 -5.22
CA VAL A 42 10.73 -8.34 -5.75
C VAL A 42 12.23 -8.57 -5.88
N ALA A 43 12.89 -7.79 -6.75
CA ALA A 43 14.34 -7.82 -6.86
C ALA A 43 15.01 -7.29 -5.59
N TYR A 44 16.21 -7.80 -5.29
CA TYR A 44 16.99 -7.36 -4.14
C TYR A 44 17.39 -5.88 -4.22
N GLY A 45 17.31 -5.16 -3.10
CA GLY A 45 17.70 -3.75 -3.02
C GLY A 45 16.82 -2.80 -3.83
N CYS A 46 15.60 -3.21 -4.18
CA CYS A 46 14.66 -2.36 -4.90
C CYS A 46 13.93 -1.37 -3.97
N THR A 47 13.27 -0.39 -4.58
CA THR A 47 12.27 0.43 -3.91
C THR A 47 10.89 -0.01 -4.37
N ILE A 48 10.04 -0.40 -3.43
CA ILE A 48 8.67 -0.83 -3.67
C ILE A 48 7.75 0.36 -3.48
N ARG A 49 6.95 0.68 -4.49
CA ARG A 49 5.82 1.60 -4.34
C ARG A 49 4.64 0.84 -3.74
N ILE A 50 4.03 1.41 -2.71
CA ILE A 50 2.86 0.85 -2.03
C ILE A 50 1.77 1.92 -2.02
N ALA A 51 0.59 1.57 -2.52
CA ALA A 51 -0.58 2.43 -2.57
C ALA A 51 -1.77 1.79 -1.84
N ALA A 52 -2.48 2.59 -1.05
CA ALA A 52 -3.72 2.25 -0.40
C ALA A 52 -4.90 2.77 -1.24
N VAL A 53 -5.79 1.87 -1.64
CA VAL A 53 -6.98 2.18 -2.43
C VAL A 53 -8.25 1.76 -1.70
N GLY A 54 -9.26 2.63 -1.72
CA GLY A 54 -10.52 2.42 -1.04
C GLY A 54 -11.44 1.55 -1.90
N LEU A 55 -12.07 0.56 -1.27
CA LEU A 55 -13.00 -0.35 -1.92
C LEU A 55 -14.43 -0.14 -1.41
N HIS A 56 -15.36 -0.16 -2.35
CA HIS A 56 -16.79 -0.19 -2.06
C HIS A 56 -17.19 -1.55 -1.48
N ILE A 57 -18.37 -1.65 -0.85
CA ILE A 57 -18.89 -2.93 -0.33
C ILE A 57 -19.04 -3.99 -1.42
N THR A 58 -19.19 -3.57 -2.68
CA THR A 58 -19.21 -4.46 -3.85
C THR A 58 -17.81 -4.78 -4.39
N LYS A 59 -16.74 -4.48 -3.64
CA LYS A 59 -15.32 -4.59 -4.03
C LYS A 59 -14.90 -3.79 -5.27
N LYS A 60 -15.75 -2.90 -5.77
CA LYS A 60 -15.41 -1.98 -6.87
C LYS A 60 -14.50 -0.85 -6.36
N VAL A 61 -13.62 -0.38 -7.23
CA VAL A 61 -12.77 0.79 -6.96
C VAL A 61 -13.65 1.98 -6.64
N PHE A 62 -13.44 2.55 -5.46
CA PHE A 62 -14.36 3.51 -4.89
C PHE A 62 -13.89 4.96 -5.10
N ALA A 63 -12.61 5.23 -4.79
CA ALA A 63 -11.90 6.49 -4.99
C ALA A 63 -10.43 6.28 -4.59
N ASN A 64 -9.54 7.24 -4.91
CA ASN A 64 -8.25 7.29 -4.22
C ASN A 64 -8.49 7.52 -2.72
N SER A 65 -7.76 6.82 -1.85
CA SER A 65 -7.93 6.92 -0.38
C SER A 65 -7.32 8.20 0.20
N SER A 66 -7.23 9.28 -0.57
CA SER A 66 -6.60 10.55 -0.15
C SER A 66 -7.29 11.18 1.07
N SER A 67 -8.56 10.84 1.31
CA SER A 67 -9.33 11.30 2.47
C SER A 67 -9.14 10.44 3.72
N LEU A 68 -8.43 9.31 3.65
CA LEU A 68 -8.16 8.44 4.79
C LEU A 68 -6.87 8.86 5.49
N CYS A 69 -6.90 8.94 6.82
CA CYS A 69 -5.69 9.05 7.62
C CYS A 69 -5.05 7.67 7.78
N LEU A 70 -3.85 7.44 7.23
CA LEU A 70 -3.24 6.12 7.15
C LEU A 70 -1.97 6.03 8.00
N SER A 71 -1.88 5.05 8.90
CA SER A 71 -0.60 4.72 9.54
C SER A 71 0.12 3.66 8.71
N TRP A 72 1.39 3.90 8.40
CA TRP A 72 2.25 2.96 7.66
C TRP A 72 3.31 2.40 8.62
N GLU A 73 3.10 1.17 9.11
CA GLU A 73 3.99 0.53 10.09
C GLU A 73 4.77 -0.62 9.45
N LEU A 74 6.04 -0.77 9.86
CA LEU A 74 6.89 -1.91 9.51
C LEU A 74 7.13 -2.75 10.77
N ILE A 75 6.72 -4.01 10.73
CA ILE A 75 6.86 -4.94 11.86
C ILE A 75 7.85 -6.03 11.47
N GLY A 76 8.87 -6.23 12.30
CA GLY A 76 9.87 -7.29 12.07
C GLY A 76 10.88 -7.01 10.94
N CYS A 77 10.92 -5.80 10.38
CA CYS A 77 11.82 -5.43 9.26
C CYS A 77 12.98 -4.52 9.70
N LYS A 78 13.39 -4.57 10.98
CA LYS A 78 14.47 -3.73 11.50
C LYS A 78 15.75 -3.95 10.68
N ASP A 79 16.38 -2.86 10.25
CA ASP A 79 17.59 -2.82 9.41
C ASP A 79 17.46 -3.45 8.01
N LEU A 80 16.31 -4.06 7.68
CA LEU A 80 16.02 -4.69 6.40
C LEU A 80 15.28 -3.76 5.42
N ALA A 81 14.44 -2.87 5.94
CA ALA A 81 13.68 -1.95 5.11
C ALA A 81 13.31 -0.68 5.88
N TYR A 82 13.09 0.40 5.15
CA TYR A 82 12.63 1.67 5.72
C TYR A 82 11.70 2.41 4.75
N TRP A 83 10.78 3.20 5.30
CA TRP A 83 9.98 4.10 4.49
C TRP A 83 10.85 5.26 4.03
N ARG A 84 10.85 5.55 2.72
CA ARG A 84 11.51 6.74 2.20
C ARG A 84 10.77 7.98 2.72
N ASP A 85 11.48 8.83 3.45
CA ASP A 85 10.98 10.13 3.84
C ASP A 85 10.88 11.04 2.60
N ASN A 86 9.71 11.63 2.40
CA ASN A 86 9.55 12.68 1.40
C ASN A 86 10.03 13.99 2.05
N GLU A 87 11.25 14.43 1.73
CA GLU A 87 11.89 15.69 2.17
C GLU A 87 10.99 16.94 2.00
N SER A 88 9.92 16.87 1.21
CA SER A 88 9.07 18.01 0.86
C SER A 88 7.93 18.35 1.83
N TYR A 89 7.63 17.56 2.87
CA TYR A 89 6.47 17.85 3.72
C TYR A 89 6.71 17.61 5.21
N LYS A 90 7.47 18.52 5.85
CA LYS A 90 7.49 18.69 7.32
C LYS A 90 6.15 19.10 7.95
N ARG A 91 5.02 19.08 7.22
CA ARG A 91 3.71 19.49 7.76
C ARG A 91 2.45 18.91 7.12
N SER A 92 2.55 17.91 6.25
CA SER A 92 1.36 17.15 5.85
C SER A 92 1.41 15.80 6.55
N MET A 93 0.71 15.71 7.69
CA MET A 93 0.44 14.48 8.42
C MET A 93 0.26 13.30 7.47
N ASN A 94 1.01 12.21 7.67
CA ASN A 94 0.63 10.79 7.60
C ASN A 94 -0.49 10.31 6.64
N ASN A 95 -0.87 11.04 5.61
CA ASN A 95 -2.11 10.84 4.86
C ASN A 95 -1.84 10.64 3.37
N SER A 96 -0.59 10.35 3.01
CA SER A 96 -0.30 9.92 1.64
C SER A 96 -0.83 8.51 1.47
N TRP A 97 -1.83 8.39 0.60
CA TRP A 97 -2.35 7.12 0.11
C TRP A 97 -1.28 6.32 -0.67
N GLU A 98 -0.10 6.91 -0.94
CA GLU A 98 1.08 6.21 -1.47
C GLU A 98 2.33 6.42 -0.59
N ARG A 99 3.16 5.37 -0.49
CA ARG A 99 4.47 5.38 0.17
C ARG A 99 5.47 4.55 -0.63
N PHE A 100 6.76 4.79 -0.37
CA PHE A 100 7.86 4.07 -0.99
C PHE A 100 8.66 3.33 0.09
N LEU A 101 8.67 2.01 0.02
CA LEU A 101 9.44 1.14 0.90
C LEU A 101 10.77 0.82 0.24
N VAL A 102 11.88 1.23 0.86
CA VAL A 102 13.22 0.89 0.38
C VAL A 102 13.66 -0.39 1.07
N LEU A 103 14.07 -1.39 0.29
CA LEU A 103 14.71 -2.59 0.82
C LEU A 103 16.21 -2.34 0.93
N ASN A 104 16.77 -2.51 2.12
CA ASN A 104 18.20 -2.37 2.32
C ASN A 104 18.94 -3.49 1.59
N LYS A 105 20.03 -3.10 0.94
CA LYS A 105 21.08 -4.05 0.58
C LYS A 105 21.85 -4.30 1.87
N ILE A 106 21.57 -5.40 2.55
CA ILE A 106 22.51 -5.95 3.52
C ILE A 106 23.82 -6.18 2.75
N SER A 107 24.89 -5.53 3.20
CA SER A 107 26.26 -5.81 2.77
C SER A 107 26.83 -6.97 3.58
#